data_AF-A0A1S3E610-F1
#
_entry.id   AF-A0A1S3E610-F1
#
_cell.length_a   1.000
_cell.length_b   1.000
_cell.length_c   1.000
_cell.angle_alpha   90.00
_cell.angle_beta   90.00
_cell.angle_gamma   90.00
#
_symmetry.space_group_name_H-M   'P 1'
#
loop_
_entity.id
_entity.type
_entity.pdbx_description
1 polymer ?
#
loop_
_entity_poly.entity_id
_entity_poly.type
_entity_poly.pdbx_seq_one_letter_code
_entity_poly.pdbx_strand_id
1 'polypeptide(L)'
;MDVDPRQYENTAINEKDVPNIVMSYLIHNCYEESAESFIASTGSKRPTDYLDNMEKRKKIFHYALEGNALKAIELTEQLTPDILEKNKDLLFDLLSLHFVELVRSRKCTEALEFAQTKLSPFGKEAKYMEKLEDFMALLAYKEPEKSPMFHLLSLEYRQQFADSLNRTILAYFNLPSYTAMERLIQQATLVRQCLNEEAGKAI
;
A
#
# COMPACT_ATOMS: atom_id res chain seq x y z
N MET A 1 -31.97 -0.17 -8.05
CA MET A 1 -32.45 -0.77 -9.31
C MET A 1 -32.24 -2.26 -9.15
N ASP A 2 -33.32 -3.05 -9.14
CA ASP A 2 -33.21 -4.51 -9.13
C ASP A 2 -32.64 -4.97 -10.47
N VAL A 3 -31.39 -5.42 -10.45
CA VAL A 3 -30.75 -6.04 -11.61
C VAL A 3 -31.26 -7.47 -11.68
N ASP A 4 -31.91 -7.85 -12.79
CA ASP A 4 -32.42 -9.21 -13.00
C ASP A 4 -31.26 -10.23 -12.90
N PRO A 5 -31.29 -11.19 -11.96
CA PRO A 5 -30.24 -12.20 -11.80
C PRO A 5 -29.95 -13.02 -13.06
N ARG A 6 -30.89 -13.13 -13.99
CA ARG A 6 -30.70 -13.82 -15.28
C ARG A 6 -29.74 -13.10 -16.22
N GLN A 7 -29.38 -11.85 -15.93
CA GLN A 7 -28.36 -11.13 -16.70
C GLN A 7 -26.95 -11.73 -16.52
N TYR A 8 -26.68 -12.37 -15.38
CA TYR A 8 -25.42 -13.08 -15.15
C TYR A 8 -25.26 -14.27 -16.10
N GLU A 9 -26.33 -15.01 -16.38
CA GLU A 9 -26.32 -16.17 -17.29
C GLU A 9 -26.04 -15.76 -18.75
N ASN A 10 -26.31 -14.50 -19.10
CA ASN A 10 -26.13 -13.96 -20.46
C ASN A 10 -24.83 -13.15 -20.63
N THR A 11 -24.05 -12.98 -19.57
CA THR A 11 -22.79 -12.24 -19.63
C THR A 11 -21.64 -13.21 -19.89
N ALA A 12 -21.16 -13.27 -21.13
CA ALA A 12 -20.01 -14.09 -21.48
C ALA A 12 -18.71 -13.52 -20.87
N ILE A 13 -17.95 -14.36 -20.16
CA ILE A 13 -16.60 -14.03 -19.70
C ILE A 13 -15.64 -14.22 -20.89
N ASN A 14 -14.81 -13.22 -21.16
CA ASN A 14 -13.79 -13.36 -22.19
C ASN A 14 -12.67 -14.26 -21.66
N GLU A 15 -12.21 -15.24 -22.46
CA GLU A 15 -11.11 -16.14 -22.08
C GLU A 15 -9.83 -15.39 -21.69
N LYS A 16 -9.66 -14.14 -22.16
CA LYS A 16 -8.53 -13.28 -21.83
C LYS A 16 -8.68 -12.52 -20.51
N ASP A 17 -9.87 -12.46 -19.93
CA ASP A 17 -10.12 -11.67 -18.71
C ASP A 17 -9.31 -12.21 -17.54
N VAL A 18 -9.35 -13.53 -17.31
CA VAL A 18 -8.61 -14.16 -16.20
C VAL A 18 -7.09 -13.95 -16.34
N PRO A 19 -6.46 -14.25 -17.49
CA PRO A 19 -5.04 -13.94 -17.68
C PRO A 19 -4.70 -12.47 -17.48
N ASN A 20 -5.52 -11.54 -17.97
CA ASN A 20 -5.29 -10.11 -17.80
C ASN A 20 -5.39 -9.68 -16.34
N ILE A 21 -6.37 -10.19 -15.59
CA ILE A 21 -6.53 -9.90 -14.17
C ILE A 21 -5.30 -10.39 -13.39
N VAL A 22 -4.88 -11.63 -13.61
CA VAL A 22 -3.69 -12.22 -12.95
C VAL A 22 -2.43 -11.43 -13.32
N MET A 23 -2.21 -11.15 -14.61
CA MET A 23 -1.08 -10.36 -15.08
C MET A 23 -1.03 -8.98 -14.42
N SER A 24 -2.17 -8.29 -14.37
CA SER A 24 -2.26 -6.96 -13.76
C SER A 24 -1.89 -7.00 -12.28
N TYR A 25 -2.26 -8.07 -11.56
CA TYR A 25 -1.93 -8.26 -10.16
C TYR A 25 -0.42 -8.48 -9.95
N LEU A 26 0.19 -9.34 -10.76
CA LEU A 26 1.64 -9.62 -10.69
C LEU A 26 2.46 -8.36 -10.99
N ILE A 27 2.06 -7.59 -12.01
CA ILE A 27 2.75 -6.36 -12.41
C ILE A 27 2.60 -5.26 -11.35
N HIS A 28 1.39 -5.08 -10.81
CA HIS A 28 1.11 -4.08 -9.78
C HIS A 28 1.97 -4.30 -8.52
N ASN A 29 2.05 -5.55 -8.06
CA ASN A 29 2.80 -5.96 -6.85
C ASN A 29 4.29 -6.25 -7.11
N CYS A 30 4.81 -5.95 -8.30
CA CYS A 30 6.23 -6.14 -8.63
C CYS A 30 6.73 -7.60 -8.56
N TYR A 31 5.84 -8.59 -8.79
CA TYR A 31 6.17 -10.02 -8.87
C TYR A 31 6.72 -10.40 -10.25
N GLU A 32 7.91 -9.90 -10.55
CA GLU A 32 8.55 -9.98 -11.87
C GLU A 32 8.75 -11.42 -12.37
N GLU A 33 9.43 -12.26 -11.60
CA GLU A 33 9.70 -13.66 -11.96
C GLU A 33 8.41 -14.46 -12.21
N SER A 34 7.39 -14.20 -11.39
CA SER A 34 6.07 -14.80 -11.55
C SER A 34 5.37 -14.28 -12.80
N ALA A 35 5.46 -12.97 -13.09
CA ALA A 35 4.89 -12.37 -14.30
C ALA A 35 5.55 -12.95 -15.55
N GLU A 36 6.87 -13.13 -15.57
CA GLU A 36 7.58 -13.73 -16.71
C GLU A 36 7.19 -15.19 -16.94
N SER A 37 7.15 -15.99 -15.87
CA SER A 37 6.70 -17.38 -15.94
C SER A 37 5.24 -17.48 -16.41
N PHE A 38 4.40 -16.54 -15.98
CA PHE A 38 3.00 -16.45 -16.39
C PHE A 38 2.85 -16.04 -17.87
N ILE A 39 3.65 -15.10 -18.36
CA ILE A 39 3.71 -14.72 -19.79
C ILE A 39 4.09 -15.94 -20.63
N ALA A 40 5.16 -16.65 -20.26
CA ALA A 40 5.68 -17.79 -21.00
C ALA A 40 4.66 -18.95 -21.10
N SER A 41 3.89 -19.19 -20.04
CA SER A 41 2.89 -20.26 -19.99
C SER A 41 1.56 -19.90 -20.66
N THR A 42 1.15 -18.63 -20.64
CA THR A 42 -0.16 -18.21 -21.19
C THR A 42 -0.10 -17.64 -22.60
N GLY A 43 1.10 -17.36 -23.13
CA GLY A 43 1.27 -16.66 -24.42
C GLY A 43 0.78 -15.20 -24.38
N SER A 44 0.59 -14.63 -23.19
CA SER A 44 0.16 -13.25 -23.01
C SER A 44 1.21 -12.27 -23.55
N LYS A 45 0.78 -11.12 -24.08
CA LYS A 45 1.72 -10.10 -24.53
C LYS A 45 2.30 -9.36 -23.33
N ARG A 46 3.60 -9.07 -23.40
CA ARG A 46 4.28 -8.13 -22.51
C ARG A 46 3.68 -6.73 -22.70
N PRO A 47 3.21 -6.04 -21.65
CA PRO A 47 2.87 -4.63 -21.75
C PRO A 47 4.10 -3.81 -22.18
N THR A 48 3.92 -2.62 -22.75
CA THR A 48 5.05 -1.75 -23.14
C THR A 48 5.60 -1.01 -21.91
N ASP A 49 6.92 -0.85 -21.80
CA ASP A 49 7.64 -0.10 -20.74
C ASP A 49 7.39 -0.51 -19.28
N TYR A 50 6.76 -1.67 -19.04
CA TYR A 50 6.40 -2.13 -17.69
C TYR A 50 7.60 -2.57 -16.84
N LEU A 51 8.65 -3.15 -17.43
CA LEU A 51 9.80 -3.72 -16.69
C LEU A 51 10.60 -2.63 -15.95
N ASP A 52 10.97 -1.55 -16.64
CA ASP A 52 11.77 -0.46 -16.04
C ASP A 52 11.02 0.22 -14.88
N ASN A 53 9.71 0.44 -15.03
CA ASN A 53 8.90 1.02 -13.97
C ASN A 53 8.76 0.03 -12.80
N MET A 54 8.49 -1.25 -13.10
CA MET A 54 8.34 -2.31 -12.11
C MET A 54 9.62 -2.53 -11.29
N GLU A 55 10.80 -2.55 -11.91
CA GLU A 55 12.07 -2.72 -11.20
C GLU A 55 12.35 -1.56 -10.22
N LYS A 56 12.12 -0.32 -10.68
CA LYS A 56 12.26 0.88 -9.83
C LYS A 56 11.27 0.87 -8.67
N ARG A 57 10.00 0.55 -8.93
CA ARG A 57 8.98 0.44 -7.88
C ARG A 57 9.29 -0.71 -6.91
N LYS A 58 9.76 -1.86 -7.39
CA LYS A 58 10.17 -3.00 -6.57
C LYS A 58 11.23 -2.61 -5.55
N LYS A 59 12.25 -1.86 -5.98
CA LYS A 59 13.31 -1.35 -5.09
C LYS A 59 12.72 -0.42 -4.02
N ILE A 60 11.89 0.55 -4.41
CA ILE A 60 11.24 1.48 -3.47
C ILE A 60 10.39 0.73 -2.45
N PHE A 61 9.53 -0.18 -2.92
CA PHE A 61 8.66 -1.01 -2.10
C PHE A 61 9.46 -1.85 -1.09
N HIS A 62 10.55 -2.48 -1.54
CA HIS A 62 11.38 -3.31 -0.68
C HIS A 62 12.05 -2.51 0.43
N TYR A 63 12.64 -1.35 0.11
CA TYR A 63 13.23 -0.49 1.14
C TYR A 63 12.20 -0.01 2.17
N ALA A 64 10.97 0.28 1.75
CA ALA A 64 9.89 0.61 2.68
C ALA A 64 9.54 -0.60 3.58
N LEU A 65 9.38 -1.79 3.00
CA LEU A 65 9.05 -3.01 3.76
C LEU A 65 10.14 -3.39 4.78
N GLU A 66 11.41 -3.20 4.43
CA GLU A 66 12.55 -3.43 5.31
C GLU A 66 12.71 -2.36 6.42
N GLY A 67 11.94 -1.27 6.36
CA GLY A 67 12.03 -0.15 7.31
C GLY A 67 13.08 0.90 6.96
N ASN A 68 13.74 0.78 5.80
CA ASN A 68 14.66 1.79 5.29
C ASN A 68 13.91 2.91 4.54
N ALA A 69 13.06 3.61 5.28
CA ALA A 69 12.18 4.63 4.72
C ALA A 69 12.94 5.82 4.08
N LEU A 70 14.13 6.18 4.57
CA LEU A 70 14.93 7.26 3.98
C LEU A 70 15.38 6.91 2.56
N LYS A 71 15.82 5.66 2.33
CA LYS A 71 16.16 5.23 0.97
C LYS A 71 14.93 5.11 0.08
N ALA A 72 13.79 4.69 0.64
CA ALA A 72 12.52 4.70 -0.08
C ALA A 72 12.10 6.12 -0.51
N ILE A 73 12.23 7.12 0.38
CA ILE A 73 11.99 8.54 0.08
C ILE A 73 12.89 9.01 -1.07
N GLU A 74 14.20 8.80 -0.95
CA GLU A 74 15.18 9.22 -1.96
C GLU A 74 14.86 8.64 -3.35
N LEU A 75 14.60 7.34 -3.44
CA LEU A 75 14.27 6.68 -4.70
C LEU A 75 12.89 7.10 -5.23
N THR A 76 11.95 7.42 -4.34
CA THR A 76 10.62 7.94 -4.73
C THR A 76 10.73 9.32 -5.36
N GLU A 77 11.53 10.22 -4.78
CA GLU A 77 11.77 11.56 -5.37
C GLU A 77 12.50 11.46 -6.71
N GLN A 78 13.42 10.49 -6.86
CA GLN A 78 14.11 10.24 -8.14
C GLN A 78 13.18 9.70 -9.22
N LEU A 79 12.22 8.83 -8.86
CA LEU A 79 11.28 8.23 -9.82
C LEU A 79 10.12 9.17 -10.17
N THR A 80 9.61 9.90 -9.18
CA THR A 80 8.42 10.74 -9.28
C THR A 80 8.68 12.08 -8.58
N PRO A 81 9.30 13.05 -9.28
CA PRO A 81 9.56 14.38 -8.72
C PRO A 81 8.26 15.05 -8.22
N ASP A 82 8.34 15.78 -7.12
CA ASP A 82 7.24 16.50 -6.46
C ASP A 82 6.15 15.65 -5.79
N ILE A 83 6.16 14.31 -5.91
CA ILE A 83 5.07 13.48 -5.37
C ILE A 83 4.90 13.66 -3.85
N LEU A 84 6.02 13.78 -3.13
CA LEU A 84 6.04 13.94 -1.67
C LEU A 84 5.71 15.38 -1.25
N GLU A 85 6.00 16.36 -2.10
CA GLU A 85 5.58 17.75 -1.88
C GLU A 85 4.06 17.91 -2.06
N LYS A 86 3.50 17.24 -3.08
CA LYS A 86 2.06 17.27 -3.40
C LYS A 86 1.24 16.38 -2.46
N ASN A 87 1.83 15.30 -1.94
CA ASN A 87 1.17 14.35 -1.06
C ASN A 87 1.83 14.32 0.33
N LYS A 88 1.41 15.27 1.19
CA LYS A 88 1.85 15.34 2.59
C LYS A 88 1.51 14.10 3.40
N ASP A 89 0.42 13.40 3.08
CA ASP A 89 0.02 12.20 3.81
C ASP A 89 1.05 11.07 3.58
N LEU A 90 1.47 10.88 2.33
CA LEU A 90 2.54 9.93 2.00
C LEU A 90 3.88 10.30 2.66
N LEU A 91 4.24 11.59 2.63
CA LEU A 91 5.47 12.05 3.27
C LEU A 91 5.44 11.80 4.80
N PHE A 92 4.33 12.14 5.45
CA PHE A 92 4.13 11.88 6.88
C PHE A 92 4.27 10.39 7.19
N ASP A 93 3.66 9.55 6.37
CA ASP A 93 3.67 8.10 6.49
C ASP A 93 5.10 7.52 6.39
N LEU A 94 5.90 7.96 5.42
CA LEU A 94 7.29 7.52 5.25
C LEU A 94 8.20 8.01 6.39
N LEU A 95 8.06 9.26 6.83
CA LEU A 95 8.82 9.79 7.95
C LEU A 95 8.47 9.05 9.25
N SER A 96 7.20 8.72 9.43
CA SER A 96 6.71 7.94 10.57
C SER A 96 7.31 6.54 10.60
N LEU A 97 7.40 5.88 9.44
CA LEU A 97 8.04 4.57 9.31
C LEU A 97 9.52 4.61 9.73
N HIS A 98 10.26 5.67 9.36
CA HIS A 98 11.64 5.85 9.82
C HIS A 98 11.72 6.05 11.34
N PHE A 99 10.84 6.88 11.89
CA PHE A 99 10.78 7.11 13.34
C PHE A 99 10.54 5.80 14.10
N VAL A 100 9.56 5.01 13.66
CA VAL A 100 9.25 3.69 14.24
C VAL A 100 10.48 2.76 14.17
N GLU A 101 11.24 2.80 13.08
CA GLU A 101 12.47 2.00 12.94
C GLU A 101 13.58 2.42 13.92
N LEU A 102 13.73 3.73 14.17
CA LEU A 102 14.67 4.25 15.17
C LEU A 102 14.26 3.79 16.58
N VAL A 103 12.97 3.86 16.90
CA VAL A 103 12.42 3.38 18.18
C VAL A 103 12.65 1.88 18.34
N ARG A 104 12.36 1.09 17.29
CA ARG A 104 12.59 -0.36 17.26
C ARG A 104 14.07 -0.72 17.48
N SER A 105 14.97 0.09 16.92
CA SER A 105 16.42 -0.04 17.10
C SER A 105 16.93 0.51 18.44
N ARG A 106 16.05 0.96 19.34
CA ARG A 106 16.33 1.56 20.65
C ARG A 106 17.19 2.82 20.61
N LYS A 107 17.20 3.50 19.45
CA LYS A 107 17.91 4.76 19.22
C LYS A 107 17.03 5.94 19.63
N CYS A 108 16.65 6.00 20.91
CA CYS A 108 15.65 6.95 21.39
C CYS A 108 16.05 8.41 21.19
N THR A 109 17.34 8.75 21.33
CA THR A 109 17.84 10.11 21.11
C THR A 109 17.73 10.51 19.64
N GLU A 110 18.17 9.65 18.71
CA GLU A 110 18.03 9.86 17.27
C GLU A 110 16.55 9.96 16.86
N ALA A 111 15.67 9.12 17.43
CA ALA A 111 14.23 9.16 17.17
C ALA A 111 13.62 10.51 17.60
N LEU A 112 14.00 11.02 18.78
CA LEU A 112 13.50 12.27 19.32
C LEU A 112 13.99 13.48 18.50
N GLU A 113 15.27 13.51 18.15
CA GLU A 113 15.84 14.54 17.26
C GLU A 113 15.16 14.53 15.88
N PHE A 114 14.94 13.33 15.32
CA PHE A 114 14.24 13.16 14.06
C PHE A 114 12.79 13.66 14.15
N ALA A 115 12.05 13.30 15.20
CA ALA A 115 10.68 13.75 15.39
C ALA A 115 10.58 15.28 15.51
N GLN A 116 11.45 15.89 16.31
CA GLN A 116 11.49 17.35 16.46
C GLN A 116 11.79 18.07 15.15
N THR A 117 12.65 17.49 14.31
CA THR A 117 13.08 18.11 13.05
C THR A 117 12.09 17.86 11.89
N LYS A 118 11.62 16.62 11.74
CA LYS A 118 10.90 16.15 10.55
C LYS A 118 9.40 15.95 10.78
N LEU A 119 8.97 15.59 12.00
CA LEU A 119 7.56 15.33 12.32
C LEU A 119 6.84 16.54 12.95
N SER A 120 7.57 17.42 13.64
CA SER A 120 7.02 18.65 14.26
C SER A 120 6.17 19.51 13.31
N PRO A 121 6.52 19.70 12.02
CA PRO A 121 5.67 20.45 11.09
C PRO A 121 4.25 19.88 10.94
N PHE A 122 4.08 18.57 11.07
CA PHE A 122 2.79 17.88 10.97
C PHE A 122 1.94 18.02 12.23
N GLY A 123 2.56 18.27 13.40
CA GLY A 123 1.86 18.45 14.67
C GLY A 123 0.96 19.70 14.73
N LYS A 124 1.00 20.57 13.73
CA LYS A 124 0.09 21.73 13.62
C LYS A 124 -1.24 21.37 12.94
N GLU A 125 -1.30 20.26 12.22
CA GLU A 125 -2.48 19.82 11.49
C GLU A 125 -3.21 18.73 12.30
N ALA A 126 -4.45 19.00 12.71
CA ALA A 126 -5.19 18.11 13.62
C ALA A 126 -5.33 16.67 13.11
N LYS A 127 -5.36 16.47 11.79
CA LYS A 127 -5.47 15.14 11.16
C LYS A 127 -4.28 14.20 11.45
N TYR A 128 -3.11 14.73 11.83
CA TYR A 128 -1.92 13.92 12.14
C TYR A 128 -1.68 13.75 13.64
N MET A 129 -2.39 14.52 14.49
CA MET A 129 -2.08 14.61 15.92
C MET A 129 -2.21 13.27 16.62
N GLU A 130 -3.34 12.57 16.44
CA GLU A 130 -3.59 11.28 17.07
C GLU A 130 -2.49 10.27 16.72
N LYS A 131 -2.18 10.13 15.42
CA LYS A 131 -1.14 9.23 14.94
C LYS A 131 0.26 9.62 15.45
N LEU A 132 0.55 10.92 15.59
CA LEU A 132 1.78 11.40 16.21
C LEU A 132 1.86 11.02 17.69
N GLU A 133 0.78 11.20 18.45
CA GLU A 133 0.71 10.84 19.87
C GLU A 133 0.96 9.33 20.05
N ASP A 134 0.36 8.50 19.22
CA ASP A 134 0.57 7.05 19.23
C ASP A 134 2.05 6.67 18.98
N PHE A 135 2.71 7.34 18.04
CA PHE A 135 4.14 7.13 17.82
C PHE A 135 4.98 7.59 19.01
N MET A 136 4.70 8.77 19.57
CA MET A 136 5.45 9.28 20.72
C MET A 136 5.25 8.40 21.96
N ALA A 137 4.08 7.78 22.12
CA ALA A 137 3.81 6.85 23.20
C ALA A 137 4.78 5.66 23.21
N LEU A 138 5.33 5.25 22.06
CA LEU A 138 6.34 4.18 21.99
C LEU A 138 7.64 4.54 22.74
N LEU A 139 8.01 5.83 22.80
CA LEU A 139 9.21 6.30 23.50
C LEU A 139 9.08 6.21 25.03
N ALA A 140 7.85 6.17 25.56
CA ALA A 140 7.61 6.07 27.00
C ALA A 140 7.97 4.68 27.58
N TYR A 141 8.21 3.69 26.71
CA TYR A 141 8.49 2.32 27.10
C TYR A 141 9.93 1.95 26.78
N LYS A 142 10.63 1.39 27.78
CA LYS A 142 11.99 0.84 27.57
C LYS A 142 12.00 -0.27 26.51
N GLU A 143 10.94 -1.06 26.48
CA GLU A 143 10.66 -2.11 25.51
C GLU A 143 9.42 -1.69 24.71
N PRO A 144 9.59 -1.08 23.52
CA PRO A 144 8.49 -0.57 22.71
C PRO A 144 7.43 -1.64 22.35
N GLU A 145 7.82 -2.92 22.32
CA GLU A 145 6.95 -4.06 22.05
C GLU A 145 5.94 -4.31 23.18
N LYS A 146 6.18 -3.76 24.38
CA LYS A 146 5.26 -3.81 25.52
C LYS A 146 4.32 -2.60 25.58
N SER A 147 4.46 -1.64 24.66
CA SER A 147 3.57 -0.50 24.56
C SER A 147 2.18 -0.94 24.11
N PRO A 148 1.09 -0.27 24.53
CA PRO A 148 -0.23 -0.39 23.88
C PRO A 148 -0.17 -0.17 22.36
N MET A 149 0.83 0.59 21.89
CA MET A 149 1.06 0.91 20.47
C MET A 149 1.98 -0.09 19.74
N PHE A 150 2.23 -1.27 20.33
CA PHE A 150 3.14 -2.29 19.74
C PHE A 150 2.78 -2.69 18.31
N HIS A 151 1.51 -2.59 17.93
CA HIS A 151 1.03 -2.91 16.58
C HIS A 151 1.68 -2.02 15.50
N LEU A 152 2.12 -0.81 15.83
CA LEU A 152 2.87 0.08 14.94
C LEU A 152 4.28 -0.44 14.62
N LEU A 153 4.82 -1.38 15.40
CA LEU A 153 6.13 -2.00 15.15
C LEU A 153 6.02 -3.25 14.24
N SER A 154 4.79 -3.70 13.98
CA SER A 154 4.51 -4.95 13.28
C SER A 154 4.92 -4.91 11.81
N LEU A 155 5.14 -6.10 11.24
CA LEU A 155 5.36 -6.24 9.80
C LEU A 155 4.13 -5.81 9.00
N GLU A 156 2.92 -6.13 9.50
CA GLU A 156 1.65 -5.75 8.90
C GLU A 156 1.55 -4.22 8.73
N TYR A 157 1.94 -3.47 9.76
CA TYR A 157 1.97 -2.02 9.67
C TYR A 157 2.90 -1.56 8.53
N ARG A 158 4.14 -2.07 8.45
CA ARG A 158 5.09 -1.73 7.37
C ARG A 158 4.57 -2.10 5.99
N GLN A 159 3.91 -3.25 5.87
CA GLN A 159 3.29 -3.70 4.63
C GLN A 159 2.27 -2.67 4.14
N GLN A 160 1.44 -2.14 5.04
CA GLN A 160 0.46 -1.11 4.68
C GLN A 160 1.11 0.18 4.16
N PHE A 161 2.28 0.58 4.68
CA PHE A 161 3.05 1.70 4.12
C PHE A 161 3.62 1.39 2.75
N ALA A 162 4.25 0.22 2.60
CA ALA A 162 4.83 -0.20 1.33
C ALA A 162 3.75 -0.27 0.23
N ASP A 163 2.58 -0.81 0.57
CA ASP A 163 1.41 -0.84 -0.32
C ASP A 163 0.94 0.58 -0.64
N SER A 164 0.68 1.42 0.37
CA SER A 164 0.24 2.82 0.18
C SER A 164 1.19 3.62 -0.73
N LEU A 165 2.50 3.45 -0.52
CA LEU A 165 3.55 4.04 -1.34
C LEU A 165 3.48 3.54 -2.80
N ASN A 166 3.42 2.23 -3.01
CA ASN A 166 3.30 1.65 -4.36
C ASN A 166 2.03 2.14 -5.08
N ARG A 167 0.88 2.18 -4.38
CA ARG A 167 -0.39 2.69 -4.91
C ARG A 167 -0.30 4.16 -5.32
N THR A 168 0.41 4.97 -4.54
CA THR A 168 0.60 6.39 -4.82
C THR A 168 1.50 6.61 -6.04
N ILE A 169 2.58 5.83 -6.16
CA ILE A 169 3.46 5.87 -7.33
C ILE A 169 2.71 5.43 -8.59
N LEU A 170 1.89 4.38 -8.50
CA LEU A 170 1.03 3.95 -9.61
C LEU A 170 0.06 5.06 -10.04
N ALA A 171 -0.61 5.70 -9.07
CA ALA A 171 -1.52 6.81 -9.34
C ALA A 171 -0.82 7.99 -10.04
N TYR A 172 0.42 8.29 -9.66
CA TYR A 172 1.24 9.33 -10.30
C TYR A 172 1.45 9.05 -11.80
N PHE A 173 1.63 7.79 -12.18
CA PHE A 173 1.74 7.37 -13.58
C PHE A 173 0.38 7.16 -14.28
N ASN A 174 -0.73 7.60 -13.68
CA ASN A 174 -2.11 7.34 -14.14
C ASN A 174 -2.43 5.85 -14.31
N LEU A 175 -1.79 5.00 -13.49
CA LEU A 175 -2.08 3.57 -13.43
C LEU A 175 -3.05 3.28 -12.27
N PRO A 176 -3.81 2.16 -12.34
CA PRO A 176 -4.73 1.79 -11.27
C PRO A 176 -4.02 1.61 -9.92
N SER A 177 -4.46 2.35 -8.91
CA SER A 177 -3.96 2.21 -7.54
C SER A 177 -4.30 0.87 -6.91
N TYR A 178 -5.34 0.19 -7.38
CA TYR A 178 -5.71 -1.16 -6.94
C TYR A 178 -5.69 -2.09 -8.14
N THR A 179 -5.33 -3.34 -7.89
CA THR A 179 -5.41 -4.39 -8.90
C THR A 179 -6.86 -4.67 -9.29
N ALA A 180 -7.07 -5.14 -10.52
CA ALA A 180 -8.38 -5.63 -10.94
C ALA A 180 -8.89 -6.73 -10.00
N MET A 181 -7.97 -7.61 -9.54
CA MET A 181 -8.27 -8.68 -8.60
C MET A 181 -8.80 -8.16 -7.26
N GLU A 182 -8.11 -7.20 -6.61
CA GLU A 182 -8.59 -6.60 -5.36
C GLU A 182 -9.97 -5.95 -5.55
N ARG A 183 -10.18 -5.21 -6.65
CA ARG A 183 -11.47 -4.55 -6.93
C ARG A 183 -12.60 -5.56 -7.12
N LEU A 184 -12.35 -6.64 -7.86
CA LEU A 184 -13.34 -7.70 -8.08
C LEU A 184 -13.68 -8.41 -6.77
N ILE A 185 -12.69 -8.69 -5.91
CA ILE A 185 -12.92 -9.30 -4.59
C ILE A 185 -13.71 -8.36 -3.67
N GLN A 186 -13.41 -7.06 -3.67
CA GLN A 186 -14.17 -6.05 -2.92
C GLN A 186 -15.62 -6.01 -3.38
N GLN A 187 -15.86 -5.96 -4.69
CA GLN A 187 -17.20 -5.98 -5.26
C GLN A 187 -17.97 -7.25 -4.91
N ALA A 188 -17.35 -8.43 -5.07
CA ALA A 188 -17.96 -9.70 -4.71
C ALA A 188 -18.29 -9.80 -3.20
N THR A 189 -17.41 -9.26 -2.35
CA THR A 189 -17.62 -9.24 -0.90
C THR A 189 -18.81 -8.37 -0.52
N LEU A 190 -18.90 -7.16 -1.07
CA LEU A 190 -20.02 -6.24 -0.82
C LEU A 190 -21.34 -6.80 -1.34
N VAL A 191 -21.37 -7.33 -2.57
CA VAL A 191 -22.58 -7.95 -3.13
C VAL A 191 -23.06 -9.10 -2.25
N ARG A 192 -22.15 -9.97 -1.78
CA ARG A 192 -22.49 -11.05 -0.86
C ARG A 192 -23.08 -10.55 0.47
N GLN A 193 -22.56 -9.46 1.01
CA GLN A 193 -23.09 -8.85 2.25
C GLN A 193 -24.51 -8.31 2.02
N CYS A 194 -24.73 -7.54 0.95
CA CYS A 194 -26.05 -7.01 0.61
C CYS A 194 -27.11 -8.10 0.45
N LEU A 195 -26.79 -9.17 -0.30
CA LEU A 195 -27.70 -10.30 -0.52
C LEU A 195 -28.07 -11.02 0.79
N ASN A 196 -27.10 -11.16 1.72
CA ASN A 196 -27.36 -11.77 3.03
C ASN A 196 -28.22 -10.87 3.93
N GLU A 197 -28.06 -9.56 3.87
CA GLU A 197 -28.89 -8.60 4.63
C GLU A 197 -30.33 -8.55 4.11
N GLU A 198 -30.55 -8.68 2.80
CA GLU A 198 -31.89 -8.80 2.20
C GLU A 198 -32.57 -10.10 2.61
N ALA A 199 -31.83 -11.22 2.61
CA ALA A 199 -32.35 -12.51 3.08
C ALA A 199 -32.73 -12.50 4.58
N GLY A 200 -31.98 -11.75 5.41
CA GLY A 200 -32.27 -11.60 6.84
C GLY A 200 -33.43 -10.67 7.18
N LYS A 201 -33.83 -9.77 6.26
CA LYS A 201 -35.01 -8.88 6.42
C LYS A 201 -36.32 -9.51 5.97
N ALA A 202 -36.27 -10.67 5.31
CA ALA A 202 -37.43 -11.38 4.77
C ALA A 202 -38.03 -12.42 5.76
N ILE A 203 -37.69 -12.35 7.04
CA ILE A 203 -38.19 -13.24 8.12
C ILE A 203 -38.95 -12.42 9.15
#